data_AF-A0A6A5S6F0-F1
#
_entry.id   AF-A0A6A5S6F0-F1
#
_cell.length_a   1.000
_cell.length_b   1.000
_cell.length_c   1.000
_cell.angle_alpha   90.00
_cell.angle_beta   90.00
_cell.angle_gamma   90.00
#
_symmetry.space_group_name_H-M   'P 1'
#
loop_
_entity.id
_entity.type
_entity.pdbx_description
1 polymer ?
#
loop_
_entity_poly.entity_id
_entity_poly.type
_entity_poly.pdbx_seq_one_letter_code
_entity_poly.pdbx_strand_id
1 'polypeptide(L)'
;MAIVDTSDQICGTVMLAKPNSASAIHHHGEEVVYAVSGRGAIVSENGRKRQELAPGDFALIPAYAEHQGVNNGDEEVKWIITRGGRNPVVHNLNSWGKSQDSEMVQGAY
;
A
#
# COMPACT_ATOMS: atom_id res chain seq x y z
N MET A 1 6.24 -0.64 12.48
CA MET A 1 5.50 -0.18 13.68
C MET A 1 4.19 0.42 13.21
N ALA A 2 3.08 0.08 13.87
CA ALA A 2 1.76 0.62 13.55
C ALA A 2 1.17 1.35 14.76
N ILE A 3 0.43 2.42 14.51
CA ILE A 3 -0.40 3.15 15.47
C ILE A 3 -1.84 2.69 15.21
N VAL A 4 -2.37 1.90 16.14
CA VAL A 4 -3.70 1.28 16.09
C VAL A 4 -4.45 1.53 17.39
N ASP A 5 -5.75 1.24 17.42
CA ASP A 5 -6.64 1.34 18.60
C ASP A 5 -6.70 2.72 19.28
N THR A 6 -6.16 3.76 18.62
CA THR A 6 -6.18 5.15 19.10
C THR A 6 -7.36 5.94 18.50
N SER A 7 -7.85 5.51 17.33
CA SER A 7 -8.99 6.08 16.63
C SER A 7 -9.79 4.98 15.98
N ASP A 8 -11.10 5.18 15.85
CA ASP A 8 -11.99 4.25 15.12
C ASP A 8 -11.99 4.52 13.61
N GLN A 9 -11.48 5.68 13.22
CA GLN A 9 -11.60 6.20 11.86
C GLN A 9 -10.31 6.03 11.05
N ILE A 10 -9.15 6.03 11.70
CA ILE A 10 -7.86 5.93 11.02
C ILE A 10 -6.83 5.14 11.83
N CYS A 11 -5.89 4.52 11.13
CA CYS A 11 -4.68 3.92 11.67
C CYS A 11 -3.46 4.28 10.81
N GLY A 12 -2.26 4.12 11.37
CA GLY A 12 -1.02 4.47 10.69
C GLY A 12 0.03 3.36 10.76
N THR A 13 0.81 3.16 9.72
CA THR A 13 1.89 2.16 9.67
C THR A 13 3.14 2.72 9.02
N VAL A 14 4.30 2.44 9.59
CA VAL A 14 5.59 2.59 8.88
C VAL A 14 5.86 1.32 8.09
N MET A 15 5.95 1.45 6.77
CA MET A 15 6.26 0.37 5.83
C MET A 15 7.68 0.53 5.29
N LEU A 16 8.42 -0.58 5.26
CA LEU A 16 9.76 -0.66 4.69
C LEU A 16 9.73 -1.63 3.52
N ALA A 17 10.06 -1.14 2.33
CA ALA A 17 10.22 -1.95 1.13
C ALA A 17 11.71 -2.19 0.87
N LYS A 18 12.12 -3.45 0.90
CA LYS A 18 13.49 -3.84 0.56
C LYS A 18 13.82 -3.45 -0.89
N PRO A 19 15.10 -3.28 -1.23
CA PRO A 19 15.54 -3.18 -2.62
C PRO A 19 14.96 -4.30 -3.48
N ASN A 20 14.63 -3.99 -4.73
CA ASN A 20 14.15 -4.96 -5.71
C ASN A 20 12.95 -5.82 -5.23
N SER A 21 11.97 -5.18 -4.59
CA SER A 21 10.79 -5.84 -4.04
C SER A 21 9.47 -5.23 -4.54
N ALA A 22 8.41 -6.01 -4.46
CA ALA A 22 7.04 -5.55 -4.69
C ALA A 22 6.11 -6.24 -3.69
N SER A 23 5.08 -5.53 -3.23
CA SER A 23 3.98 -6.15 -2.48
C SER A 23 3.16 -7.09 -3.38
N ALA A 24 2.32 -7.94 -2.78
CA ALA A 24 1.22 -8.57 -3.51
C ALA A 24 0.29 -7.51 -4.12
N ILE A 25 -0.52 -7.92 -5.10
CA ILE A 25 -1.67 -7.11 -5.54
C ILE A 25 -2.69 -7.15 -4.42
N HIS A 26 -3.15 -5.99 -3.98
CA HIS A 26 -4.08 -5.91 -2.87
C HIS A 26 -4.93 -4.64 -2.94
N HIS A 27 -5.91 -4.56 -2.06
CA HIS A 27 -6.65 -3.33 -1.80
C HIS A 27 -6.98 -3.19 -0.31
N HIS A 28 -7.41 -1.99 0.04
CA HIS A 28 -7.81 -1.58 1.38
C HIS A 28 -9.10 -0.74 1.31
N GLY A 29 -9.53 -0.17 2.44
CA GLY A 29 -10.31 1.06 2.43
C GLY A 29 -9.49 2.25 1.90
N GLU A 30 -9.90 3.48 2.19
CA GLU A 30 -9.15 4.67 1.77
C GLU A 30 -7.74 4.70 2.38
N GLU A 31 -6.75 5.10 1.58
CA GLU A 31 -5.34 5.09 1.96
C GLU A 31 -4.59 6.32 1.45
N VAL A 32 -3.69 6.82 2.28
CA VAL A 32 -2.70 7.85 1.94
C VAL A 32 -1.31 7.34 2.25
N VAL A 33 -0.43 7.41 1.27
CA VAL A 33 1.00 7.09 1.41
C VAL A 33 1.80 8.39 1.39
N TYR A 34 2.69 8.57 2.35
CA TYR A 34 3.71 9.62 2.36
C TYR A 34 5.09 9.00 2.24
N ALA A 35 5.86 9.42 1.24
CA ALA A 35 7.19 8.91 1.00
C ALA A 35 8.23 9.62 1.87
N VAL A 36 8.83 8.88 2.81
CA VAL A 36 9.81 9.44 3.76
C VAL A 36 11.24 9.39 3.18
N SER A 37 11.64 8.23 2.66
CA SER A 37 12.98 8.03 2.08
C SER A 37 12.96 6.94 1.01
N GLY A 38 13.99 6.92 0.16
CA GLY A 38 14.07 6.03 -1.00
C GLY A 38 13.15 6.48 -2.14
N ARG A 39 13.18 5.72 -3.25
CA ARG A 39 12.31 5.94 -4.42
C ARG A 39 11.59 4.66 -4.77
N GLY A 40 10.26 4.72 -4.81
CA GLY A 40 9.41 3.59 -5.17
C GLY A 40 8.27 4.04 -6.06
N ALA A 41 7.31 3.16 -6.31
CA ALA A 41 6.14 3.48 -7.10
C ALA A 41 4.90 2.76 -6.60
N ILE A 42 3.74 3.41 -6.78
CA ILE A 42 2.45 2.75 -6.72
C ILE A 42 2.06 2.32 -8.14
N VAL A 43 1.83 1.02 -8.30
CA VAL A 43 1.33 0.44 -9.55
C VAL A 43 -0.14 0.13 -9.40
N SER A 44 -0.97 0.54 -10.36
CA SER A 44 -2.44 0.44 -10.32
C SER A 44 -3.04 0.26 -11.73
N GLU A 45 -4.37 0.27 -11.83
CA GLU A 45 -5.13 0.15 -13.09
C GLU A 45 -4.77 -1.12 -13.89
N ASN A 46 -4.78 -2.27 -13.19
CA ASN A 46 -4.36 -3.58 -13.71
C ASN A 46 -2.89 -3.59 -14.18
N GLY A 47 -2.01 -2.96 -13.40
CA GLY A 47 -0.58 -2.91 -13.69
C GLY A 47 -0.16 -1.87 -14.74
N ARG A 48 -1.09 -1.11 -15.32
CA ARG A 48 -0.81 -0.21 -16.46
C ARG A 48 -0.36 1.17 -16.04
N LYS A 49 -0.75 1.62 -14.84
CA LYS A 49 -0.39 2.93 -14.33
C LYS A 49 0.66 2.79 -13.25
N ARG A 50 1.77 3.52 -13.42
CA ARG A 50 2.84 3.61 -12.44
C ARG A 50 3.01 5.05 -12.03
N GLN A 51 2.86 5.32 -10.74
CA GLN A 51 3.12 6.60 -10.13
C GLN A 51 4.39 6.50 -9.29
N GLU A 52 5.47 7.14 -9.73
CA GLU A 52 6.68 7.24 -8.92
C GLU A 52 6.44 8.09 -7.67
N LEU A 53 7.11 7.71 -6.58
CA LEU A 53 7.16 8.46 -5.34
C LEU A 53 8.61 8.66 -4.92
N ALA A 54 8.99 9.92 -4.78
CA ALA A 54 10.23 10.37 -4.18
C ALA A 54 9.99 10.92 -2.76
N PRO A 55 11.04 11.13 -1.95
CA PRO A 55 10.88 11.69 -0.61
C PRO A 55 10.13 13.03 -0.64
N GLY A 56 9.07 13.14 0.16
CA GLY A 56 8.18 14.31 0.20
C GLY A 56 6.89 14.14 -0.60
N ASP A 57 6.78 13.13 -1.47
CA ASP A 57 5.59 12.90 -2.27
C ASP A 57 4.46 12.20 -1.49
N PHE A 58 3.24 12.41 -1.96
CA PHE A 58 2.05 11.70 -1.52
C PHE A 58 1.45 10.87 -2.65
N ALA A 59 0.91 9.70 -2.30
CA ALA A 59 -0.08 9.00 -3.12
C ALA A 59 -1.40 8.89 -2.35
N LEU A 60 -2.50 9.21 -3.03
CA LEU A 60 -3.86 9.00 -2.54
C LEU A 60 -4.44 7.83 -3.31
N ILE A 61 -4.81 6.78 -2.59
CA ILE A 61 -5.32 5.54 -3.17
C ILE A 61 -6.79 5.42 -2.75
N PRO A 62 -7.74 5.51 -3.70
CA PRO A 62 -9.16 5.36 -3.41
C PRO A 62 -9.48 4.01 -2.76
N ALA A 63 -10.53 3.96 -1.95
CA ALA A 63 -11.00 2.72 -1.37
C ALA A 63 -11.23 1.64 -2.45
N TYR A 64 -10.79 0.43 -2.15
CA TYR A 64 -10.91 -0.77 -2.98
C TYR A 64 -10.15 -0.71 -4.32
N ALA A 65 -9.38 0.35 -4.58
CA ALA A 65 -8.51 0.41 -5.74
C ALA A 65 -7.35 -0.59 -5.57
N GLU A 66 -7.26 -1.55 -6.48
CA GLU A 66 -6.16 -2.51 -6.50
C GLU A 66 -4.84 -1.80 -6.79
N HIS A 67 -3.81 -2.14 -6.01
CA HIS A 67 -2.49 -1.57 -6.20
C HIS A 67 -1.37 -2.49 -5.70
N GLN A 68 -0.14 -2.12 -6.06
CA GLN A 68 1.10 -2.65 -5.50
C GLN A 68 2.02 -1.50 -5.10
N GLY A 69 2.70 -1.66 -3.96
CA GLY A 69 3.90 -0.88 -3.65
C GLY A 69 5.12 -1.57 -4.23
N VAL A 70 5.88 -0.86 -5.07
CA VAL A 70 7.04 -1.41 -5.77
C VAL A 70 8.29 -0.60 -5.47
N ASN A 71 9.37 -1.27 -5.12
CA ASN A 71 10.71 -0.72 -5.01
C ASN A 71 11.64 -1.43 -6.01
N ASN A 72 11.89 -0.80 -7.15
CA ASN A 72 12.85 -1.29 -8.15
C ASN A 72 14.26 -0.72 -7.95
N GLY A 73 14.50 0.04 -6.89
CA GLY A 73 15.80 0.61 -6.56
C GLY A 73 16.66 -0.35 -5.74
N ASP A 74 17.91 0.06 -5.55
CA ASP A 74 18.92 -0.67 -4.78
C ASP A 74 18.97 -0.25 -3.30
N GLU A 75 18.16 0.75 -2.92
CA GLU A 75 18.05 1.26 -1.55
C GLU A 75 16.70 0.89 -0.93
N GLU A 76 16.64 0.86 0.40
CA GLU A 76 15.38 0.66 1.12
C GLU A 76 14.45 1.87 0.95
N VAL A 77 13.18 1.59 0.68
CA VAL A 77 12.09 2.58 0.66
C VAL A 77 11.40 2.59 2.02
N LYS A 78 11.15 3.78 2.56
CA LYS A 78 10.38 3.97 3.79
C LYS A 78 9.19 4.86 3.52
N TRP A 79 8.00 4.32 3.78
CA TRP A 79 6.74 5.03 3.63
C TRP A 79 5.99 5.08 4.96
N ILE A 80 5.30 6.19 5.20
CA ILE A 80 4.26 6.29 6.22
C ILE A 80 2.93 6.11 5.50
N ILE A 81 2.14 5.17 5.97
CA ILE A 81 0.86 4.83 5.39
C ILE A 81 -0.23 5.13 6.42
N THR A 82 -1.21 5.93 6.03
CA THR A 82 -2.43 6.18 6.82
C THR A 82 -3.60 5.52 6.11
N ARG A 83 -4.41 4.77 6.84
CA ARG A 83 -5.57 4.05 6.30
C ARG A 83 -6.82 4.35 7.11
N GLY A 84 -7.97 4.27 6.45
CA GLY A 84 -9.26 4.26 7.12
C GLY A 84 -9.45 3.03 8.01
N GLY A 85 -10.11 3.22 9.14
CA GLY A 85 -10.45 2.19 10.13
C GLY A 85 -9.47 2.09 11.30
N ARG A 86 -9.95 1.47 12.40
CA ARG A 86 -9.19 1.29 13.66
C ARG A 86 -7.89 0.50 13.50
N ASN A 87 -7.90 -0.47 12.60
CA ASN A 87 -6.81 -1.41 12.36
C ASN A 87 -6.53 -1.53 10.86
N PRO A 88 -5.27 -1.77 10.45
CA PRO A 88 -4.95 -1.97 9.05
C PRO A 88 -5.58 -3.28 8.55
N VAL A 89 -6.50 -3.18 7.61
CA VAL A 89 -7.12 -4.33 6.95
C VAL A 89 -6.59 -4.44 5.54
N VAL A 90 -6.02 -5.59 5.18
CA VAL A 90 -5.43 -5.87 3.87
C VAL A 90 -6.20 -6.99 3.17
N HIS A 91 -6.61 -6.76 1.92
CA HIS A 91 -7.22 -7.78 1.08
C HIS A 91 -6.26 -8.13 -0.05
N ASN A 92 -5.53 -9.25 0.09
CA ASN A 92 -4.62 -9.74 -0.94
C ASN A 92 -5.38 -10.44 -2.06
N LEU A 93 -4.93 -10.23 -3.29
CA LEU A 93 -5.53 -10.75 -4.51
C LEU A 93 -4.54 -11.62 -5.28
N ASN A 94 -5.06 -12.65 -5.95
CA ASN A 94 -4.26 -13.55 -6.78
C ASN A 94 -3.88 -12.93 -8.14
N SER A 95 -4.69 -11.99 -8.65
CA SER A 95 -4.42 -11.27 -9.89
C SER A 95 -5.17 -9.94 -9.93
N TRP A 96 -4.82 -9.08 -10.89
CA TRP A 96 -5.56 -7.86 -11.19
C TRP A 96 -7.01 -8.14 -11.62
N GLY A 97 -7.91 -7.19 -11.36
CA GLY A 97 -9.33 -7.25 -11.72
C GLY A 97 -10.14 -8.21 -10.86
N LYS A 98 -9.63 -8.60 -9.69
CA LYS A 98 -10.24 -9.56 -8.75
C LYS A 98 -10.81 -8.92 -7.49
N SER A 99 -10.72 -7.60 -7.33
CA SER A 99 -11.33 -6.86 -6.22
C SER A 99 -12.85 -7.05 -6.10
N GLN A 100 -13.52 -7.49 -7.17
CA GLN A 100 -14.95 -7.85 -7.13
C GLN A 100 -15.22 -9.33 -6.79
N ASP A 101 -14.19 -10.19 -6.85
CA ASP A 101 -14.28 -11.60 -6.48
C ASP A 101 -13.89 -11.72 -5.00
N SER A 102 -14.88 -11.88 -4.13
CA SER A 102 -14.75 -11.82 -2.67
C SER A 102 -14.05 -13.03 -2.02
N GLU A 103 -12.94 -13.51 -2.57
CA GLU A 103 -12.11 -14.52 -1.91
C GLU A 103 -11.02 -13.84 -1.07
N MET A 104 -11.29 -13.74 0.24
CA MET A 104 -10.35 -13.21 1.23
C MET A 104 -9.12 -14.13 1.34
N VAL A 105 -8.00 -13.75 0.72
CA VAL A 105 -6.71 -14.44 0.95
C VAL A 105 -6.05 -13.84 2.19
N GLN A 106 -5.92 -14.65 3.24
CA GLN A 106 -5.40 -14.25 4.56
C GLN A 106 -3.86 -14.34 4.60
N GLY A 107 -3.18 -13.24 4.99
CA GLY A 107 -1.74 -13.17 5.34
C GLY A 107 -0.88 -12.37 4.33
N ALA A 108 0.18 -11.63 4.69
CA ALA A 108 0.98 -11.54 5.91
C ALA A 108 1.52 -10.11 6.12
N TYR A 109 1.83 -9.76 7.37
CA TYR A 109 2.58 -8.55 7.76
C TYR A 109 4.08 -8.70 7.50
#